data_AF-A0A6F8URU1-F1
#
_entry.id   AF-A0A6F8URU1-F1
#
_cell.length_a   1.000
_cell.length_b   1.000
_cell.length_c   1.000
_cell.angle_alpha   90.00
_cell.angle_beta   90.00
_cell.angle_gamma   90.00
#
_symmetry.space_group_name_H-M   'P 1'
#
loop_
_entity.id
_entity.type
_entity.pdbx_description
1 polymer ?
#
loop_
_entity_poly.entity_id
_entity_poly.type
_entity_poly.pdbx_seq_one_letter_code
_entity_poly.pdbx_strand_id
1 'polypeptide(L)'
;MSRILVVDDEEPLRVLVARGLGLDGHSCLTASDGAEALDILEAEQGRFDLLLTDIRMPLMDGIALALAAKQQFPDLTIMLMTGYAEQRERAKSLESIVAEVMAKPFTIADLRATVMKVIERSIG
;
A
#
# COMPACT_ATOMS: atom_id res chain seq x y z
N MET A 1 -11.50 -1.62 -12.36
CA MET A 1 -10.95 -0.31 -11.99
C MET A 1 -11.05 -0.22 -10.48
N SER A 2 -9.95 0.14 -9.81
CA SER A 2 -9.85 0.10 -8.35
C SER A 2 -9.26 1.41 -7.83
N ARG A 3 -9.61 1.77 -6.61
CA ARG A 3 -9.13 2.96 -5.91
C ARG A 3 -8.02 2.58 -4.94
N ILE A 4 -6.85 3.17 -5.15
CA ILE A 4 -5.60 2.78 -4.49
C ILE A 4 -5.05 3.99 -3.73
N LEU A 5 -4.72 3.80 -2.45
CA LEU A 5 -3.97 4.77 -1.68
C LEU A 5 -2.49 4.37 -1.70
N VAL A 6 -1.64 5.23 -2.25
CA VAL A 6 -0.19 5.02 -2.36
C VAL A 6 0.53 5.86 -1.31
N VAL A 7 1.28 5.21 -0.43
CA VAL A 7 1.97 5.85 0.69
C VAL A 7 3.46 5.53 0.61
N ASP A 8 4.29 6.56 0.52
CA ASP A 8 5.74 6.43 0.45
C ASP A 8 6.31 7.81 0.81
N ASP A 9 7.38 7.91 1.59
CA ASP A 9 7.99 9.21 1.94
C ASP A 9 8.83 9.79 0.79
N GLU A 10 9.28 8.94 -0.13
CA GLU A 10 10.01 9.34 -1.33
C GLU A 10 9.05 9.82 -2.43
N GLU A 11 8.87 11.13 -2.55
CA GLU A 11 8.01 11.76 -3.57
C GLU A 11 8.24 11.22 -5.00
N PRO A 12 9.48 11.08 -5.51
CA PRO A 12 9.70 10.58 -6.86
C PRO A 12 9.15 9.16 -7.07
N LEU A 13 9.30 8.30 -6.07
CA LEU A 13 8.82 6.93 -6.12
C LEU A 13 7.29 6.89 -6.00
N ARG A 14 6.72 7.65 -5.06
CA ARG A 14 5.28 7.80 -4.88
C ARG A 14 4.58 8.23 -6.17
N VAL A 15 5.12 9.25 -6.85
CA VAL A 15 4.59 9.75 -8.14
C VAL A 15 4.75 8.70 -9.24
N LEU A 16 5.89 8.02 -9.31
CA LEU A 16 6.14 6.98 -10.31
C LEU A 16 5.15 5.81 -10.16
N VAL A 17 4.92 5.36 -8.93
CA VAL A 17 3.98 4.29 -8.59
C VAL A 17 2.55 4.70 -8.95
N ALA A 18 2.09 5.85 -8.46
CA ALA A 18 0.73 6.33 -8.74
C ALA A 18 0.48 6.49 -10.25
N ARG A 19 1.46 7.01 -10.99
CA ARG A 19 1.38 7.12 -12.45
C ARG A 19 1.34 5.75 -13.12
N GLY A 20 2.17 4.82 -12.67
CA GLY A 20 2.22 3.45 -13.19
C GLY A 20 0.89 2.72 -13.06
N LEU A 21 0.24 2.84 -11.89
CA LEU A 21 -1.08 2.27 -11.63
C LEU A 21 -2.20 3.02 -12.37
N GLY A 22 -2.07 4.33 -12.52
CA GLY A 22 -3.00 5.13 -13.32
C GLY A 22 -3.06 4.71 -14.80
N LEU A 23 -1.96 4.18 -15.36
CA LEU A 23 -1.94 3.64 -16.73
C LEU A 23 -2.80 2.38 -16.89
N ASP A 24 -3.11 1.67 -15.81
CA ASP A 24 -4.04 0.52 -15.77
C ASP A 24 -5.50 0.94 -15.54
N GLY A 25 -5.77 2.24 -15.46
CA GLY A 25 -7.11 2.78 -15.17
C GLY A 25 -7.49 2.74 -13.69
N HIS A 26 -6.53 2.54 -12.78
CA HIS A 26 -6.76 2.71 -11.35
C HIS A 26 -6.83 4.19 -10.96
N SER A 27 -7.67 4.51 -9.98
CA SER A 27 -7.70 5.84 -9.36
C SER A 27 -6.76 5.85 -8.17
N CYS A 28 -5.71 6.65 -8.22
CA CYS A 28 -4.71 6.70 -7.15
C CYS A 28 -4.81 8.00 -6.37
N LEU A 29 -4.85 7.90 -5.04
CA LEU A 29 -4.51 9.00 -4.13
C LEU A 29 -3.14 8.72 -3.52
N THR A 30 -2.43 9.78 -3.13
CA THR A 30 -1.07 9.66 -2.58
C THR A 30 -0.97 10.34 -1.23
N ALA A 31 -0.21 9.73 -0.32
CA ALA A 31 0.16 10.29 0.97
C ALA A 31 1.68 10.18 1.18
N SER A 32 2.27 11.15 1.86
CA SER A 32 3.71 11.24 2.11
C SER A 32 4.15 10.54 3.40
N ASP A 33 3.22 10.24 4.30
CA ASP A 33 3.49 9.49 5.52
C ASP A 33 2.24 8.73 6.02
N GLY A 34 2.40 7.95 7.08
CA GLY A 34 1.31 7.16 7.65
C GLY A 34 0.21 8.00 8.32
N ALA A 35 0.50 9.19 8.82
CA ALA A 35 -0.51 10.05 9.44
C ALA A 35 -1.43 10.65 8.37
N GLU A 36 -0.86 11.20 7.30
CA GLU A 36 -1.61 11.69 6.15
C GLU A 36 -2.44 10.57 5.51
N ALA A 37 -1.88 9.35 5.44
CA ALA A 37 -2.60 8.19 4.92
C ALA A 37 -3.84 7.85 5.77
N LEU A 38 -3.74 7.87 7.11
CA LEU A 38 -4.89 7.66 7.99
C LEU A 38 -5.94 8.76 7.84
N ASP A 39 -5.52 10.03 7.79
CA ASP A 39 -6.45 11.15 7.60
C ASP A 39 -7.24 11.01 6.29
N ILE A 40 -6.58 10.58 5.20
CA ILE A 40 -7.22 10.31 3.92
C ILE A 40 -8.17 9.11 4.02
N LEU A 41 -7.75 8.01 4.66
CA LEU A 41 -8.61 6.84 4.87
C LEU A 41 -9.88 7.21 5.65
N GLU A 42 -9.75 8.00 6.72
CA GLU A 42 -10.88 8.45 7.53
C GLU A 42 -11.81 9.39 6.76
N ALA A 43 -11.25 10.40 6.07
CA ALA A 43 -12.02 11.35 5.27
C ALA A 43 -12.81 10.67 4.14
N GLU A 44 -12.23 9.63 3.54
CA GLU A 44 -12.83 8.84 2.46
C GLU A 44 -13.65 7.65 2.98
N GLN A 45 -13.80 7.51 4.30
CA GLN A 45 -14.53 6.42 4.95
C GLN A 45 -14.04 5.03 4.54
N GLY A 46 -12.74 4.88 4.31
CA GLY A 46 -12.11 3.62 3.92
C GLY A 46 -12.49 3.14 2.51
N ARG A 47 -13.03 4.01 1.65
CA ARG A 47 -13.45 3.66 0.27
C ARG A 47 -12.25 3.52 -0.66
N PHE A 48 -11.38 2.58 -0.35
CA PHE A 48 -10.22 2.16 -1.12
C PHE A 48 -10.22 0.64 -1.23
N ASP A 49 -9.84 0.14 -2.39
CA ASP A 49 -9.68 -1.30 -2.61
C ASP A 49 -8.31 -1.78 -2.13
N LEU A 50 -7.29 -0.90 -2.20
CA LEU A 50 -5.92 -1.23 -1.85
C LEU A 50 -5.21 -0.06 -1.17
N LEU A 51 -4.55 -0.35 -0.05
CA LEU A 51 -3.50 0.47 0.55
C LEU A 51 -2.14 -0.11 0.16
N LEU A 52 -1.35 0.64 -0.59
CA LEU A 52 0.02 0.30 -0.97
C LEU A 52 0.97 1.24 -0.21
N THR A 53 1.71 0.71 0.76
CA THR A 53 2.58 1.54 1.63
C THR A 53 4.00 1.03 1.72
N ASP A 54 4.99 1.93 1.77
CA ASP A 54 6.34 1.57 2.19
C ASP A 54 6.40 1.25 3.69
N ILE A 55 7.30 0.34 4.09
CA ILE A 55 7.50 0.04 5.52
C ILE A 55 8.36 1.12 6.18
N ARG A 56 9.42 1.65 5.55
CA ARG A 56 10.25 2.71 6.13
C ARG A 56 9.58 4.06 5.87
N MET A 57 8.94 4.60 6.89
CA MET A 57 8.48 5.99 6.86
C MET A 57 8.78 6.67 8.21
N PRO A 58 9.04 7.98 8.22
CA PRO A 58 9.21 8.73 9.46
C PRO A 58 7.91 8.79 10.26
N LEU A 59 8.03 8.94 11.58
CA LEU A 59 6.93 9.05 12.56
C LEU A 59 6.04 7.81 12.69
N MET A 60 5.40 7.39 11.61
CA MET A 60 4.53 6.22 11.53
C MET A 60 5.00 5.33 10.39
N ASP A 61 5.46 4.12 10.73
CA ASP A 61 5.93 3.16 9.74
C ASP A 61 4.77 2.42 9.05
N GLY A 62 5.03 1.80 7.90
CA GLY A 62 3.98 1.12 7.13
C GLY A 62 3.33 -0.06 7.85
N ILE A 63 4.01 -0.65 8.84
CA ILE A 63 3.47 -1.73 9.66
C ILE A 63 2.43 -1.19 10.64
N ALA A 64 2.75 -0.10 11.34
CA ALA A 64 1.83 0.60 12.22
C ALA A 64 0.62 1.10 11.44
N LEU A 65 0.84 1.65 10.24
CA LEU A 65 -0.23 2.07 9.34
C LEU A 65 -1.14 0.89 8.97
N ALA A 66 -0.55 -0.25 8.56
CA ALA A 66 -1.31 -1.43 8.19
C ALA A 66 -2.20 -1.93 9.34
N LEU A 67 -1.66 -1.97 10.57
CA LEU A 67 -2.42 -2.38 11.76
C LEU A 67 -3.58 -1.43 12.06
N ALA A 68 -3.33 -0.11 12.06
CA ALA A 68 -4.34 0.90 12.33
C ALA A 68 -5.44 0.90 11.26
N ALA A 69 -5.04 0.86 9.99
CA ALA A 69 -5.95 0.83 8.84
C ALA A 69 -6.81 -0.43 8.85
N LYS A 70 -6.24 -1.62 9.12
CA LYS A 70 -7.02 -2.87 9.16
C LYS A 70 -8.00 -2.92 10.34
N GLN A 71 -7.63 -2.31 11.47
CA GLN A 71 -8.51 -2.24 12.64
C GLN A 71 -9.76 -1.38 12.37
N GLN A 72 -9.60 -0.26 11.65
CA GLN A 72 -10.72 0.63 11.31
C GLN A 72 -11.47 0.18 10.05
N PHE A 73 -10.76 -0.39 9.07
CA PHE A 73 -11.27 -0.79 7.76
C PHE A 73 -10.91 -2.26 7.47
N PRO A 74 -11.66 -3.22 8.04
CA PRO A 74 -11.34 -4.65 7.92
C PRO A 74 -11.35 -5.16 6.47
N ASP A 75 -12.12 -4.54 5.59
CA ASP A 75 -12.24 -4.93 4.17
C ASP A 75 -11.12 -4.35 3.30
N LEU A 76 -10.32 -3.41 3.82
CA LEU A 76 -9.22 -2.82 3.07
C LEU A 76 -8.12 -3.87 2.83
N THR A 77 -7.76 -4.04 1.56
CA THR A 77 -6.59 -4.85 1.19
C THR A 77 -5.33 -4.03 1.40
N ILE A 78 -4.31 -4.63 1.99
CA ILE A 78 -3.07 -3.94 2.35
C ILE A 78 -1.90 -4.66 1.69
N MET A 79 -1.05 -3.90 1.02
CA MET A 79 0.19 -4.36 0.41
C MET A 79 1.35 -3.51 0.90
N LEU A 80 2.43 -4.16 1.31
CA LEU A 80 3.64 -3.48 1.80
C LEU A 80 4.74 -3.47 0.75
N MET A 81 5.53 -2.40 0.72
CA MET A 81 6.78 -2.29 -0.03
C MET A 81 7.95 -2.19 0.93
N THR A 82 9.06 -2.88 0.67
CA THR A 82 10.22 -2.86 1.58
C THR A 82 11.54 -2.97 0.85
N GLY A 83 12.52 -2.14 1.20
CA GLY A 83 13.91 -2.27 0.73
C GLY A 83 14.79 -3.21 1.56
N TYR A 84 14.31 -3.69 2.71
CA TYR A 84 15.14 -4.43 3.66
C TYR A 84 14.56 -5.81 4.00
N ALA A 85 15.44 -6.82 4.03
CA ALA A 85 15.07 -8.20 4.35
C ALA A 85 14.51 -8.34 5.78
N GLU A 86 15.06 -7.60 6.75
CA GLU A 86 14.61 -7.61 8.15
C GLU A 86 13.15 -7.12 8.30
N GLN A 87 12.74 -6.16 7.49
CA GLN A 87 11.38 -5.62 7.51
C GLN A 87 10.39 -6.59 6.88
N ARG A 88 10.83 -7.33 5.85
CA ARG A 88 10.04 -8.41 5.28
C ARG A 88 9.78 -9.50 6.32
N GLU A 89 10.77 -9.84 7.15
CA GLU A 89 10.57 -10.80 8.23
C GLU A 89 9.56 -10.29 9.27
N ARG A 90 9.62 -9.00 9.62
CA ARG A 90 8.60 -8.37 10.48
C ARG A 90 7.22 -8.38 9.84
N ALA A 91 7.13 -8.18 8.52
CA ALA A 91 5.87 -8.24 7.82
C ALA A 91 5.27 -9.66 7.77
N LYS A 92 6.07 -10.73 7.93
CA LYS A 92 5.54 -12.11 8.02
C LYS A 92 4.62 -12.31 9.22
N SER A 93 4.85 -11.62 10.34
CA SER A 93 3.92 -11.71 11.47
C SER A 93 2.56 -11.05 11.19
N LEU A 94 2.45 -10.33 10.07
CA LEU A 94 1.26 -9.62 9.60
C LEU A 94 0.61 -10.30 8.38
N GLU A 95 0.98 -11.56 8.06
CA GLU A 95 0.38 -12.33 6.94
C GLU A 95 -1.15 -12.47 7.04
N SER A 96 -1.72 -12.30 8.24
CA SER A 96 -3.19 -12.29 8.44
C SER A 96 -3.87 -10.98 8.03
N ILE A 97 -3.12 -9.89 7.87
CA ILE A 97 -3.66 -8.56 7.55
C ILE A 97 -3.08 -7.95 6.27
N VAL A 98 -1.86 -8.35 5.89
CA VAL A 98 -1.17 -7.92 4.68
C VAL A 98 -1.33 -8.99 3.60
N ALA A 99 -1.87 -8.60 2.46
CA ALA A 99 -2.11 -9.51 1.34
C ALA A 99 -0.83 -9.88 0.58
N GLU A 100 0.14 -8.96 0.49
CA GLU A 100 1.40 -9.18 -0.22
C GLU A 100 2.49 -8.22 0.27
N VAL A 101 3.75 -8.64 0.20
CA VAL A 101 4.92 -7.82 0.53
C VAL A 101 5.89 -7.80 -0.65
N MET A 102 6.03 -6.66 -1.30
CA MET A 102 6.95 -6.44 -2.42
C MET A 102 8.31 -5.94 -1.97
N ALA A 103 9.38 -6.56 -2.44
CA ALA A 103 10.75 -6.12 -2.18
C ALA A 103 11.21 -5.05 -3.19
N LYS A 104 11.84 -3.99 -2.71
CA LYS A 104 12.62 -3.02 -3.50
C LYS A 104 14.05 -3.57 -3.72
N PRO A 105 14.68 -3.32 -4.88
CA PRO A 105 14.13 -2.60 -6.03
C PRO A 105 13.14 -3.44 -6.84
N PHE A 106 12.09 -2.80 -7.37
CA PHE A 106 11.11 -3.41 -8.26
C PHE A 106 10.98 -2.58 -9.54
N THR A 107 10.49 -3.20 -10.62
CA THR A 107 10.06 -2.44 -11.80
C THR A 107 8.58 -2.06 -11.70
N ILE A 108 8.17 -1.03 -12.45
CA ILE A 108 6.74 -0.67 -12.54
C ILE A 108 5.91 -1.80 -13.17
N ALA A 109 6.50 -2.61 -14.04
CA ALA A 109 5.84 -3.80 -14.58
C ALA A 109 5.57 -4.83 -13.48
N ASP A 110 6.54 -5.10 -12.60
CA ASP A 110 6.38 -6.03 -11.48
C ASP A 110 5.31 -5.53 -10.50
N LEU A 111 5.34 -4.23 -10.20
CA LEU A 111 4.36 -3.59 -9.33
C LEU A 111 2.93 -3.76 -9.86
N ARG A 112 2.70 -3.37 -11.12
CA ARG A 112 1.39 -3.48 -11.78
C ARG A 112 0.88 -4.92 -11.80
N ALA A 113 1.76 -5.86 -12.17
CA ALA A 113 1.41 -7.28 -12.20
C ALA A 113 1.04 -7.83 -10.81
N THR A 114 1.69 -7.33 -9.76
CA THR A 114 1.40 -7.77 -8.39
C THR A 114 0.12 -7.14 -7.85
N VAL A 115 -0.08 -5.84 -8.07
CA VAL A 115 -1.31 -5.14 -7.70
C VAL A 115 -2.53 -5.78 -8.37
N MET A 116 -2.43 -6.13 -9.65
CA MET A 116 -3.49 -6.84 -10.37
C MET A 116 -3.83 -8.18 -9.69
N LYS A 117 -2.82 -9.01 -9.37
CA LYS A 117 -3.01 -10.29 -8.66
C LYS A 117 -3.64 -10.12 -7.28
N VAL A 118 -3.23 -9.09 -6.54
CA VAL A 118 -3.74 -8.80 -5.19
C VAL A 118 -5.21 -8.39 -5.25
N ILE A 119 -5.56 -7.49 -6.15
CA ILE A 119 -6.94 -7.02 -6.33
C ILE A 119 -7.85 -8.17 -6.79
N GLU A 120 -7.41 -9.00 -7.74
CA GLU A 120 -8.19 -10.16 -8.21
C GLU A 120 -8.49 -11.16 -7.09
N ARG A 121 -7.54 -11.41 -6.19
CA ARG A 121 -7.73 -12.31 -5.04
C ARG A 121 -8.66 -11.76 -3.98
N SER A 122 -8.79 -10.44 -3.86
CA SER A 122 -9.68 -9.81 -2.88
C SER A 122 -11.14 -9.80 -3.32
N ILE A 123 -11.43 -9.99 -4.61
CA ILE A 123 -12.78 -9.93 -5.19
C ILE A 123 -13.40 -11.34 -5.37
N GLY A 124 -12.58 -12.40 -5.30
CA GLY A 124 -13.00 -13.80 -5.42
C GLY A 124 -13.30 -14.45 -4.08
#